data_AF-A0A2D9IZI4-F1
#
_entry.id   AF-A0A2D9IZI4-F1
#
_cell.length_a   1.000
_cell.length_b   1.000
_cell.length_c   1.000
_cell.angle_alpha   90.00
_cell.angle_beta   90.00
_cell.angle_gamma   90.00
#
_symmetry.space_group_name_H-M   'P 1'
#
loop_
_entity.id
_entity.type
_entity.pdbx_description
1 polymer ?
#
loop_
_entity_poly.entity_id
_entity_poly.type
_entity_poly.pdbx_seq_one_letter_code
_entity_poly.pdbx_strand_id
1 'polypeptide(L)'
;MAPIPKGGTVAVTGSAGFIGGWVVKRLLDKGYRVRACVRDVNDEEKTGFLKSMPGHASGRLTLHAADLDTPGCFAAERGKRYVERA
;
A
#
# COMPACT_ATOMS: atom_id res chain seq x y z
N MET A 1 19.08 6.88 -2.01
CA MET A 1 17.72 6.44 -2.39
C MET A 1 17.28 7.31 -3.55
N ALA A 2 17.02 6.75 -4.73
CA ALA A 2 16.58 7.55 -5.88
C ALA A 2 15.18 8.14 -5.58
N PRO A 3 14.85 9.35 -6.06
CA PRO A 3 13.53 9.92 -5.87
C PRO A 3 12.48 9.07 -6.60
N ILE A 4 11.35 8.83 -5.92
CA ILE A 4 10.18 8.15 -6.49
C ILE A 4 9.75 8.89 -7.76
N PRO A 5 9.74 8.25 -8.95
CA PRO A 5 9.22 8.89 -10.14
C PRO A 5 7.75 9.24 -9.88
N LYS A 6 7.35 10.47 -10.23
CA LYS A 6 5.96 10.95 -10.06
C LYS A 6 5.01 9.98 -10.76
N GLY A 7 4.03 9.44 -10.03
CA GLY A 7 3.11 8.40 -10.53
C GLY A 7 3.62 6.96 -10.40
N GLY A 8 4.74 6.74 -9.73
CA GLY A 8 5.24 5.41 -9.40
C GLY A 8 4.30 4.63 -8.48
N THR A 9 4.45 3.30 -8.50
CA THR A 9 3.75 2.41 -7.59
C THR A 9 4.53 2.25 -6.29
N VAL A 10 3.90 2.56 -5.17
CA VAL A 10 4.46 2.45 -3.81
C VAL A 10 3.77 1.29 -3.10
N ALA A 11 4.55 0.44 -2.45
CA ALA A 11 4.01 -0.61 -1.58
C ALA A 11 4.08 -0.12 -0.13
N VAL A 12 2.95 -0.17 0.57
CA VAL A 12 2.84 0.24 1.98
C VAL A 12 2.49 -1.01 2.79
N THR A 13 3.39 -1.39 3.69
CA THR A 13 3.19 -2.47 4.65
C THR A 13 2.50 -1.93 5.88
N GLY A 14 1.59 -2.71 6.48
CA GLY A 14 0.85 -2.23 7.65
C GLY A 14 -0.12 -1.12 7.30
N SER A 15 -0.58 -1.05 6.04
CA SER A 15 -1.58 -0.09 5.56
C SER A 15 -2.91 -0.18 6.32
N ALA A 16 -3.19 -1.35 6.92
CA ALA A 16 -4.32 -1.63 7.82
C ALA A 16 -4.20 -0.98 9.21
N GLY A 17 -3.04 -0.39 9.55
CA GLY A 17 -2.83 0.32 10.80
C GLY A 17 -3.27 1.79 10.72
N PHE A 18 -3.37 2.44 11.88
CA PHE A 18 -3.75 3.85 12.00
C PHE A 18 -2.88 4.77 11.15
N ILE A 19 -1.54 4.66 11.26
CA ILE A 19 -0.59 5.47 10.50
C ILE A 19 -0.58 5.05 9.02
N GLY A 20 -0.62 3.75 8.75
CA GLY A 20 -0.60 3.20 7.39
C GLY A 20 -1.74 3.72 6.52
N GLY A 21 -2.94 3.89 7.08
CA GLY A 21 -4.07 4.48 6.38
C GLY A 21 -3.83 5.93 5.97
N TRP A 22 -3.27 6.75 6.86
CA TRP A 22 -2.94 8.15 6.54
C TRP A 22 -1.85 8.26 5.48
N VAL A 23 -0.85 7.38 5.52
CA VAL A 23 0.21 7.30 4.50
C VAL A 23 -0.39 6.98 3.13
N VAL A 24 -1.23 5.95 3.05
CA VAL A 24 -1.92 5.57 1.82
C VAL A 24 -2.74 6.74 1.27
N LYS A 25 -3.54 7.40 2.11
CA LYS A 25 -4.33 8.57 1.74
C LYS A 25 -3.44 9.69 1.15
N ARG A 26 -2.32 9.98 1.78
CA ARG A 26 -1.39 11.05 1.35
C ARG A 26 -0.67 10.72 0.06
N LEU A 27 -0.32 9.45 -0.16
CA LEU A 27 0.28 8.98 -1.42
C LEU A 27 -0.72 9.06 -2.58
N LEU A 28 -1.98 8.70 -2.33
CA LEU A 28 -3.06 8.80 -3.32
C LEU A 28 -3.35 10.25 -3.71
N ASP A 29 -3.38 11.16 -2.72
CA ASP A 29 -3.56 12.60 -2.92
C ASP A 29 -2.44 13.21 -3.79
N LYS A 30 -1.20 12.75 -3.57
CA LYS A 30 -0.05 13.11 -4.41
C LYS A 30 -0.06 12.47 -5.82
N GLY A 31 -1.06 11.64 -6.15
CA GLY A 31 -1.20 11.01 -7.45
C GLY A 31 -0.36 9.74 -7.66
N TYR A 32 0.13 9.12 -6.60
CA TYR A 32 0.84 7.84 -6.68
C TYR A 32 -0.14 6.66 -6.69
N ARG A 33 0.32 5.52 -7.20
CA ARG A 33 -0.38 4.23 -7.08
C ARG A 33 0.09 3.54 -5.82
N VAL A 34 -0.83 2.99 -5.04
CA VAL A 34 -0.51 2.39 -3.74
C VAL A 34 -0.93 0.92 -3.72
N ARG A 35 0.01 0.06 -3.34
CA ARG A 35 -0.22 -1.34 -2.99
C ARG A 35 -0.26 -1.44 -1.47
N ALA A 36 -1.46 -1.54 -0.93
CA ALA A 36 -1.69 -1.73 0.50
C ALA A 36 -1.50 -3.21 0.85
N CYS A 37 -0.39 -3.50 1.53
CA CYS A 37 -0.05 -4.82 2.02
C CYS A 37 -0.65 -5.00 3.42
N VAL A 38 -1.65 -5.88 3.51
CA VAL A 38 -2.36 -6.23 4.75
C VAL A 38 -2.20 -7.72 5.01
N ARG A 39 -2.27 -8.15 6.28
CA ARG A 39 -2.24 -9.58 6.61
C ARG A 39 -3.48 -10.28 6.06
N ASP A 40 -4.65 -9.69 6.31
CA ASP A 40 -5.94 -10.21 5.89
C ASP A 40 -6.69 -9.18 5.05
N VAL A 41 -6.95 -9.51 3.79
CA VAL A 41 -7.78 -8.69 2.88
C VAL A 41 -9.27 -8.77 3.18
N ASN A 42 -9.67 -9.80 3.94
CA ASN A 42 -11.06 -10.07 4.35
C ASN A 42 -11.40 -9.47 5.72
N ASP A 43 -10.42 -8.94 6.45
CA ASP A 43 -10.66 -8.26 7.73
C ASP A 43 -11.26 -6.88 7.45
N GLU A 44 -12.59 -6.79 7.49
CA GLU A 44 -13.31 -5.57 7.11
C GLU A 44 -13.18 -4.45 8.15
N GLU A 45 -12.88 -4.77 9.41
CA GLU A 45 -12.51 -3.76 10.42
C GLU A 45 -11.22 -3.03 10.02
N LYS A 46 -10.20 -3.80 9.60
CA LYS A 46 -8.89 -3.24 9.24
C LYS A 46 -8.76 -2.80 7.78
N THR A 47 -9.58 -3.33 6.88
CA THR A 47 -9.56 -2.99 5.45
C THR A 47 -10.72 -2.12 5.01
N GLY A 48 -11.76 -1.97 5.83
CA GLY A 48 -12.96 -1.19 5.50
C GLY A 48 -12.61 0.27 5.23
N PHE A 49 -11.75 0.88 6.05
CA PHE A 49 -11.32 2.26 5.82
C PHE A 49 -10.47 2.41 4.54
N LEU A 50 -9.68 1.40 4.16
CA LEU A 50 -8.91 1.39 2.91
C LEU A 50 -9.83 1.26 1.69
N LYS A 51 -10.82 0.35 1.76
CA LYS A 51 -11.83 0.15 0.71
C LYS A 51 -12.72 1.37 0.54
N SER A 52 -12.99 2.10 1.63
CA SER A 52 -13.77 3.34 1.63
C SER A 52 -13.01 4.54 1.04
N MET A 53 -11.69 4.44 0.82
CA MET A 53 -10.92 5.55 0.23
C MET A 53 -11.24 5.73 -1.27
N PRO A 54 -11.33 6.99 -1.76
CA PRO A 54 -11.58 7.27 -3.18
C PRO A 54 -10.47 6.74 -4.10
N GLY A 55 -9.28 6.51 -3.57
CA GLY A 55 -8.18 5.88 -4.32
C GLY A 55 -8.44 4.41 -4.68
N HIS A 56 -9.25 3.70 -3.90
CA HIS A 56 -9.67 2.33 -4.21
C HIS A 56 -10.66 2.32 -5.38
N ALA A 57 -11.67 3.19 -5.32
CA ALA A 57 -12.62 3.39 -6.41
C ALA A 57 -11.94 3.86 -7.71
N SER A 58 -10.87 4.65 -7.59
CA SER A 58 -10.06 5.10 -8.74
C SER A 58 -9.13 4.03 -9.31
N GLY A 59 -9.06 2.82 -8.74
CA GLY A 59 -8.14 1.74 -9.15
C GLY A 59 -6.66 2.02 -8.85
N ARG A 60 -6.36 3.09 -8.11
CA ARG A 60 -4.98 3.47 -7.71
C ARG A 60 -4.54 2.76 -6.43
N LEU A 61 -5.49 2.33 -5.60
CA LEU A 61 -5.25 1.56 -4.37
C LEU A 61 -5.62 0.09 -4.58
N THR A 62 -4.65 -0.79 -4.39
CA THR A 62 -4.82 -2.24 -4.49
C THR A 62 -4.48 -2.89 -3.16
N LEU A 63 -5.37 -3.76 -2.66
CA LEU A 63 -5.17 -4.52 -1.43
C LEU A 63 -4.48 -5.85 -1.79
N HIS A 64 -3.38 -6.13 -1.10
CA HIS A 64 -2.62 -7.37 -1.27
C HIS A 64 -2.46 -8.04 0.10
N ALA A 65 -2.79 -9.32 0.17
CA ALA A 65 -2.44 -10.16 1.30
C ALA A 65 -0.91 -10.35 1.29
N ALA A 66 -0.24 -9.83 2.31
CA ALA A 66 1.21 -9.83 2.41
C ALA A 66 1.59 -9.95 3.89
N ASP A 67 2.21 -11.07 4.22
CA ASP A 67 2.68 -11.32 5.57
C ASP A 67 4.19 -11.07 5.67
N LEU A 68 4.56 -10.22 6.65
CA LEU A 68 5.94 -9.80 6.92
C LEU A 68 6.82 -10.93 7.45
N ASP A 69 6.22 -11.99 8.00
CA ASP A 69 6.90 -13.17 8.53
C ASP A 69 7.35 -14.11 7.42
N THR A 70 6.81 -13.93 6.20
CA THR A 70 7.22 -14.71 5.03
C THR A 70 8.47 -14.10 4.39
N PRO A 71 9.65 -14.74 4.48
CA PRO A 71 10.83 -14.29 3.77
C PRO A 71 10.57 -14.36 2.26
N GLY A 72 10.62 -13.22 1.58
CA GLY A 72 10.34 -13.12 0.15
C GLY A 72 9.00 -12.47 -0.23
N CYS A 73 8.15 -12.09 0.73
CA CYS A 73 6.92 -11.33 0.44
C CYS A 73 7.21 -10.01 -0.33
N PHE A 74 8.36 -9.40 -0.06
CA PHE A 74 8.83 -8.21 -0.78
C PHE A 74 9.68 -8.51 -2.02
N ALA A 75 9.98 -9.77 -2.31
CA ALA A 75 10.96 -10.16 -3.35
C ALA A 75 10.41 -10.18 -4.78
N ALA A 76 9.12 -9.87 -4.99
CA ALA A 76 8.59 -9.77 -6.34
C ALA A 76 9.00 -8.45 -7.02
N GLU A 77 10.13 -8.53 -7.73
CA GLU A 77 10.54 -7.70 -8.87
C GLU A 77 11.54 -6.57 -8.57
N ARG A 78 12.83 -6.91 -8.82
CA ARG A 78 13.93 -5.99 -9.15
C ARG A 78 13.42 -4.98 -10.19
N GLY A 79 13.16 -3.74 -9.79
CA GLY A 79 13.02 -2.67 -10.76
C GLY A 79 12.35 -1.39 -10.28
N LYS A 80 11.28 -1.46 -9.47
CA LYS A 80 10.44 -0.26 -9.20
C LYS A 80 9.69 -0.30 -7.85
N ARG A 81 10.31 -0.77 -6.76
CA ARG A 81 9.65 -0.84 -5.44
C ARG A 81 10.13 0.25 -4.50
N TYR A 82 9.25 1.21 -4.24
CA TYR A 82 9.35 2.10 -3.09
C TYR A 82 8.51 1.48 -1.98
N VAL A 83 9.20 1.03 -0.93
CA VAL A 83 8.56 0.52 0.28
C VAL A 83 8.65 1.62 1.32
N GLU A 84 7.53 2.28 1.59
CA GLU A 84 7.46 3.24 2.69
C GLU A 84 7.12 2.43 3.95
N ARG A 85 8.12 2.26 4.83
CA ARG A 85 7.91 1.70 6.16
C ARG A 85 7.32 2.80 7.04
N ALA A 86 6.04 2.65 7.38
CA ALA A 86 5.33 3.47 8.35
C ALA A 86 5.55 2.91 9.77
#